data_AF-A0A3A0D6H6-F1
#
_entry.id   AF-A0A3A0D6H6-F1
#
_cell.length_a   1.000
_cell.length_b   1.000
_cell.length_c   1.000
_cell.angle_alpha   90.00
_cell.angle_beta   90.00
_cell.angle_gamma   90.00
#
_symmetry.space_group_name_H-M   'P 1'
#
loop_
_entity.id
_entity.type
_entity.pdbx_description
1 polymer ?
#
loop_
_entity_poly.entity_id
_entity_poly.type
_entity_poly.pdbx_seq_one_letter_code
_entity_poly.pdbx_strand_id
1 'polypeptide(L)'
;MLREVLAAQDRTNELLEELVGIMATAHKQRLQELHQWKKANPELSSACREAAEALSRVQVEYLERMTAEVKDAADDMVYGEFMLNEFVDRFGPRLAHLNGVIQVLAQLSSNPQQGHASA
;
A
#
# COMPACT_ATOMS: atom_id res chain seq x y z
N MET A 1 24.94 -36.53 5.44
CA MET A 1 24.67 -35.31 6.22
C MET A 1 25.13 -34.03 5.51
N LEU A 2 26.36 -33.51 5.67
CA LEU A 2 26.71 -32.20 5.06
C LEU A 2 26.57 -32.13 3.52
N ARG A 3 26.88 -33.21 2.80
CA ARG A 3 26.68 -33.27 1.34
C ARG A 3 25.21 -33.33 0.92
N GLU A 4 24.38 -34.00 1.70
CA GLU A 4 22.93 -34.08 1.45
C GLU A 4 22.25 -32.75 1.76
N VAL A 5 22.70 -32.07 2.82
CA VAL A 5 22.28 -30.70 3.15
C VAL A 5 22.69 -29.73 2.05
N LEU A 6 23.93 -29.82 1.53
CA LEU A 6 24.39 -28.98 0.42
C LEU A 6 23.53 -29.22 -0.85
N ALA A 7 23.29 -30.48 -1.21
CA ALA A 7 22.45 -30.82 -2.36
C ALA A 7 20.98 -30.35 -2.21
N ALA A 8 20.44 -30.40 -0.99
CA ALA A 8 19.11 -29.84 -0.71
C ALA A 8 19.09 -28.31 -0.81
N GLN A 9 20.17 -27.65 -0.39
CA GLN A 9 20.32 -26.20 -0.51
C GLN A 9 20.45 -25.75 -1.96
N ASP A 10 21.22 -26.46 -2.78
CA ASP A 10 21.36 -26.18 -4.22
C ASP A 10 19.99 -26.23 -4.93
N ARG A 11 19.21 -27.29 -4.67
CA ARG A 11 17.84 -27.39 -5.19
C ARG A 11 16.92 -26.27 -4.69
N THR A 12 17.10 -25.84 -3.43
CA THR A 12 16.31 -24.73 -2.88
C THR A 12 16.65 -23.41 -3.60
N ASN A 13 17.93 -23.18 -3.89
CA ASN A 13 18.38 -22.00 -4.63
C ASN A 13 17.80 -22.01 -6.06
N GLU A 14 17.84 -23.15 -6.77
CA GLU A 14 17.22 -23.29 -8.10
C GLU A 14 15.73 -22.92 -8.07
N LEU A 15 14.97 -23.44 -7.09
CA LEU A 15 13.54 -23.12 -6.95
C LEU A 15 13.29 -21.65 -6.62
N LEU A 16 14.15 -21.02 -5.81
CA LEU A 16 14.05 -19.59 -5.51
C LEU A 16 14.36 -18.73 -6.74
N GLU A 17 15.35 -19.13 -7.54
CA GLU A 17 15.66 -18.45 -8.82
C GLU A 17 14.49 -18.54 -9.79
N GLU A 18 13.87 -19.71 -9.94
CA GLU A 18 12.67 -19.89 -10.75
C GLU A 18 11.50 -19.04 -10.24
N LEU A 19 11.26 -19.03 -8.93
CA LEU A 19 10.20 -18.23 -8.31
C LEU A 19 10.42 -16.74 -8.57
N VAL A 20 11.66 -16.25 -8.40
CA VAL A 20 12.02 -14.86 -8.71
C VAL A 20 11.77 -14.55 -10.19
N GLY A 21 12.13 -15.46 -11.09
CA GLY A 21 11.86 -15.32 -12.53
C GLY A 21 10.37 -15.18 -12.85
N ILE A 22 9.52 -16.01 -12.23
CA ILE A 22 8.06 -15.95 -12.38
C ILE A 22 7.52 -14.63 -11.83
N MET A 23 7.95 -14.22 -10.63
CA MET A 23 7.51 -12.98 -10.00
C MET A 23 7.92 -11.74 -10.80
N ALA A 24 9.15 -11.70 -11.32
CA ALA A 24 9.65 -10.62 -12.16
C ALA A 24 8.85 -10.49 -13.45
N THR A 25 8.53 -11.63 -14.10
CA THR A 25 7.73 -11.66 -15.33
C THR A 25 6.30 -11.16 -15.08
N ALA A 26 5.64 -11.67 -14.03
CA ALA A 26 4.30 -11.24 -13.66
C ALA A 26 4.23 -9.75 -13.28
N HIS A 27 5.24 -9.25 -12.56
CA HIS A 27 5.34 -7.84 -12.21
C HIS A 27 5.49 -6.95 -13.45
N LYS A 28 6.39 -7.34 -14.38
CA LYS A 28 6.60 -6.62 -15.64
C LYS A 28 5.33 -6.59 -16.49
N GLN A 29 4.62 -7.72 -16.60
CA GLN A 29 3.37 -7.79 -17.36
C GLN A 29 2.31 -6.85 -16.77
N ARG A 30 2.09 -6.88 -15.45
CA ARG A 30 1.15 -5.98 -14.76
C ARG A 30 1.48 -4.51 -15.02
N LEU A 31 2.77 -4.15 -14.99
CA LEU A 31 3.20 -2.78 -15.23
C LEU A 31 2.93 -2.34 -16.68
N GLN A 32 3.12 -3.26 -17.65
CA GLN A 32 2.81 -3.00 -19.06
C GLN A 32 1.30 -2.82 -19.29
N GLU A 33 0.46 -3.67 -18.72
CA GLU A 33 -1.00 -3.55 -18.79
C GLU A 33 -1.49 -2.23 -18.19
N LEU A 34 -0.96 -1.86 -17.02
CA LEU A 34 -1.28 -0.59 -16.38
C LEU A 34 -0.86 0.61 -17.23
N HIS A 35 0.31 0.53 -17.88
CA HIS A 35 0.78 1.59 -18.77
C HIS A 35 -0.10 1.73 -20.02
N GLN A 36 -0.50 0.60 -20.62
CA GLN A 36 -1.43 0.60 -21.76
C GLN A 36 -2.79 1.17 -21.36
N TRP A 37 -3.32 0.75 -20.21
CA TRP A 37 -4.56 1.29 -19.66
C TRP A 37 -4.51 2.81 -19.46
N LYS A 38 -3.41 3.34 -18.89
CA LYS A 38 -3.22 4.79 -18.70
C LYS A 38 -3.20 5.55 -20.02
N LYS A 39 -2.49 5.03 -21.02
CA LYS A 39 -2.49 5.61 -22.38
C LYS A 39 -3.87 5.63 -23.01
N ALA A 40 -4.68 4.61 -22.75
CA ALA A 40 -6.06 4.55 -23.25
C ALA A 40 -7.04 5.43 -22.46
N ASN A 41 -6.71 5.79 -21.21
CA ASN A 41 -7.59 6.51 -20.29
C ASN A 41 -6.90 7.75 -19.65
N PRO A 42 -6.41 8.71 -20.43
CA PRO A 42 -5.61 9.83 -19.91
C PRO A 42 -6.38 10.74 -18.94
N GLU A 43 -7.63 11.10 -19.28
CA GLU A 43 -8.49 11.93 -18.42
C GLU A 43 -8.79 11.25 -17.08
N LEU A 44 -9.11 9.95 -17.10
CA LEU A 44 -9.38 9.20 -15.89
C LEU A 44 -8.13 9.06 -15.02
N SER A 45 -6.95 8.89 -15.62
CA SER A 45 -5.68 8.86 -14.87
C SER A 45 -5.41 10.21 -14.17
N SER A 46 -5.71 11.34 -14.83
CA SER A 46 -5.65 12.67 -14.21
C SER A 46 -6.66 12.81 -13.07
N ALA A 47 -7.91 12.42 -13.29
CA ALA A 47 -8.94 12.44 -12.25
C ALA A 47 -8.57 11.57 -11.04
N CYS A 48 -7.95 10.39 -11.25
CA CYS A 48 -7.43 9.56 -10.17
C CYS A 48 -6.32 10.26 -9.37
N ARG A 49 -5.49 11.07 -10.04
CA ARG A 49 -4.45 11.87 -9.37
C ARG A 49 -5.08 12.91 -8.46
N GLU A 50 -6.00 13.71 -8.99
CA GLU A 50 -6.68 14.76 -8.25
C GLU A 50 -7.47 14.20 -7.07
N ALA A 51 -8.15 13.07 -7.27
CA ALA A 51 -8.88 12.37 -6.23
C ALA A 51 -7.95 11.84 -5.14
N ALA A 52 -6.80 11.24 -5.50
CA ALA A 52 -5.81 10.78 -4.52
C ALA A 52 -5.27 11.95 -3.68
N GLU A 53 -4.91 13.07 -4.31
CA GLU A 53 -4.43 14.27 -3.62
C GLU A 53 -5.49 14.86 -2.68
N ALA A 54 -6.75 14.91 -3.10
CA ALA A 54 -7.86 15.37 -2.28
C ALA A 54 -8.10 14.45 -1.07
N LEU A 55 -8.12 13.13 -1.29
CA LEU A 55 -8.30 12.16 -0.22
C LEU A 55 -7.11 12.11 0.73
N SER A 56 -5.87 12.34 0.27
CA SER A 56 -4.71 12.48 1.15
C SER A 56 -4.86 13.67 2.10
N ARG A 57 -5.42 14.81 1.65
CA ARG A 57 -5.73 15.93 2.56
C ARG A 57 -6.78 15.55 3.59
N VAL A 58 -7.84 14.84 3.17
CA VAL A 58 -8.88 14.32 4.09
C VAL A 58 -8.28 13.33 5.10
N GLN A 59 -7.33 12.50 4.68
CA GLN A 59 -6.65 11.54 5.55
C GLN A 59 -5.83 12.25 6.63
N VAL A 60 -5.12 13.33 6.28
CA VAL A 60 -4.37 14.14 7.27
C VAL A 60 -5.34 14.70 8.33
N GLU A 61 -6.42 15.35 7.92
CA GLU A 61 -7.46 15.87 8.82
C GLU A 61 -8.13 14.78 9.67
N TYR A 62 -8.25 13.57 9.12
CA TYR A 62 -8.74 12.42 9.86
C TYR A 62 -7.75 11.96 10.93
N LEU A 63 -6.46 11.89 10.59
CA LEU A 63 -5.39 11.55 11.52
C LEU A 63 -5.29 12.59 12.64
N GLU A 64 -5.38 13.87 12.32
CA GLU A 64 -5.36 14.95 13.34
C GLU A 64 -6.47 14.75 14.37
N ARG A 65 -7.73 14.59 13.93
CA ARG A 65 -8.86 14.33 14.83
C ARG A 65 -8.68 13.06 15.67
N MET A 66 -8.23 11.99 15.04
CA MET A 66 -7.98 10.72 15.72
C MET A 66 -6.89 10.87 16.79
N THR A 67 -5.78 11.54 16.47
CA THR A 67 -4.68 11.76 17.41
C THR A 67 -5.06 12.69 18.56
N ALA A 68 -5.91 13.70 18.32
CA ALA A 68 -6.46 14.54 19.37
C ALA A 68 -7.30 13.71 20.36
N GLU A 69 -8.19 12.85 19.86
CA GLU A 69 -9.03 11.99 20.71
C GLU A 69 -8.21 10.99 21.52
N VAL A 70 -7.17 10.38 20.93
CA VAL A 70 -6.23 9.52 21.66
C VAL A 70 -5.54 10.30 22.78
N LYS A 71 -5.11 11.54 22.51
CA LYS A 71 -4.42 12.36 23.51
C LYS A 71 -5.34 12.72 24.68
N ASP A 72 -6.61 13.00 24.40
CA ASP A 72 -7.57 13.43 25.42
C ASP A 72 -8.08 12.25 26.28
N ALA A 73 -8.09 11.03 25.73
CA ALA A 73 -8.62 9.84 26.40
C ALA A 73 -7.56 8.75 26.69
N ALA A 74 -6.26 9.09 26.60
CA ALA A 74 -5.16 8.12 26.71
C ALA A 74 -5.21 7.31 28.02
N ASP A 75 -5.41 7.99 29.15
CA ASP A 75 -5.45 7.35 30.47
C ASP A 75 -6.63 6.38 30.57
N ASP A 76 -7.81 6.77 30.08
CA ASP A 76 -9.00 5.93 30.09
C ASP A 76 -8.85 4.70 29.18
N MET A 77 -8.17 4.85 28.03
CA MET A 77 -7.88 3.74 27.11
C MET A 77 -6.86 2.75 27.68
N VAL A 78 -5.88 3.22 28.45
CA VAL A 78 -4.85 2.37 29.08
C VAL A 78 -5.47 1.42 30.10
N TYR A 79 -6.45 1.90 30.86
CA TYR A 79 -7.09 1.11 31.91
C TYR A 79 -8.41 0.46 31.48
N GLY A 80 -9.02 0.89 30.38
CA GLY A 80 -10.32 0.45 29.90
C GLY A 80 -10.30 -0.21 28.52
N GLU A 81 -10.36 -1.55 28.50
CA GLU A 81 -10.43 -2.35 27.27
C GLU A 81 -11.64 -1.98 26.39
N PHE A 82 -12.77 -1.59 27.00
CA PHE A 82 -13.95 -1.12 26.28
C PHE A 82 -13.67 0.16 25.46
N MET A 83 -13.02 1.16 26.07
CA MET A 83 -12.72 2.45 25.42
C MET A 83 -11.71 2.28 24.28
N LEU A 84 -10.72 1.40 24.48
CA LEU A 84 -9.79 1.02 23.42
C LEU A 84 -10.52 0.35 22.25
N ASN A 85 -11.40 -0.62 22.52
CA ASN A 85 -12.14 -1.32 21.48
C ASN A 85 -13.09 -0.38 20.72
N GLU A 86 -13.82 0.50 21.42
CA GLU A 86 -14.68 1.50 20.78
C GLU A 86 -13.89 2.44 19.88
N PHE A 87 -12.72 2.91 20.34
CA PHE A 87 -11.83 3.73 19.52
C PHE A 87 -11.35 2.98 18.26
N VAL A 88 -10.89 1.74 18.41
CA VAL A 88 -10.44 0.90 17.29
C VAL A 88 -11.57 0.66 16.30
N ASP A 89 -12.79 0.35 16.77
CA ASP A 89 -13.95 0.11 15.92
C ASP A 89 -14.41 1.37 15.20
N ARG A 90 -14.33 2.53 15.87
CA ARG A 90 -14.70 3.82 15.28
C ARG A 90 -13.70 4.28 14.23
N PHE A 91 -12.40 4.16 14.51
CA PHE A 91 -11.36 4.76 13.67
C PHE A 91 -10.67 3.80 12.71
N GLY A 92 -10.45 2.55 13.13
CA GLY A 92 -9.65 1.54 12.44
C GLY A 92 -10.16 1.18 11.04
N PRO A 93 -11.40 0.69 10.89
CA PRO A 93 -11.95 0.30 9.58
C PRO A 93 -11.92 1.45 8.56
N ARG A 94 -12.27 2.66 9.00
CA ARG A 94 -12.28 3.85 8.13
C ARG A 94 -10.87 4.25 7.69
N LEU A 95 -9.89 4.20 8.58
CA LEU A 95 -8.49 4.50 8.24
C LEU A 95 -7.95 3.49 7.22
N ALA A 96 -8.18 2.20 7.46
CA ALA A 96 -7.75 1.13 6.56
C ALA A 96 -8.38 1.27 5.17
N HIS A 97 -9.69 1.50 5.09
CA HIS A 97 -10.40 1.67 3.83
C HIS A 97 -9.95 2.93 3.09
N LEU A 98 -9.82 4.07 3.78
CA LEU A 98 -9.37 5.32 3.16
C LEU A 98 -7.97 5.15 2.55
N ASN A 99 -7.05 4.52 3.30
CA ASN A 99 -5.70 4.25 2.81
C ASN A 99 -5.71 3.33 1.58
N GLY A 100 -6.54 2.29 1.58
CA GLY A 100 -6.70 1.39 0.44
C GLY A 100 -7.22 2.10 -0.81
N VAL A 101 -8.23 2.96 -0.67
CA VAL A 101 -8.78 3.75 -1.79
C VAL A 101 -7.71 4.71 -2.35
N ILE A 102 -6.98 5.42 -1.49
CA ILE A 102 -5.89 6.30 -1.91
C ILE A 102 -4.82 5.51 -2.67
N GLN A 103 -4.43 4.34 -2.18
CA GLN A 103 -3.43 3.50 -2.83
C GLN A 103 -3.87 3.04 -4.23
N VAL A 104 -5.13 2.65 -4.42
CA VAL A 104 -5.68 2.29 -5.73
C VAL A 104 -5.66 3.49 -6.68
N LEU A 105 -6.12 4.65 -6.24
CA LEU A 105 -6.12 5.87 -7.04
C LEU A 105 -4.70 6.31 -7.42
N ALA A 106 -3.74 6.22 -6.49
CA ALA A 106 -2.33 6.50 -6.73
C ALA A 106 -1.69 5.52 -7.73
N GLN A 107 -2.07 4.23 -7.70
CA GLN A 107 -1.62 3.26 -8.70
C GLN A 107 -2.15 3.59 -10.10
N LEU A 108 -3.40 4.01 -10.20
CA LEU A 108 -4.04 4.39 -11.47
C LEU A 108 -3.57 5.75 -12.00
N SER A 109 -3.01 6.61 -11.15
CA SER A 109 -2.47 7.93 -11.54
C SER A 109 -0.96 7.97 -11.75
N SER A 110 -0.19 7.10 -11.09
CA SER A 110 1.29 7.16 -11.10
C SER A 110 1.86 6.98 -12.51
N ASN A 111 2.64 7.94 -13.00
CA ASN A 111 3.39 7.75 -14.24
C ASN A 111 4.80 7.22 -13.90
N PRO A 112 5.22 6.02 -14.34
CA PRO A 112 6.55 5.48 -14.02
C PRO A 112 7.72 6.38 -14.47
N GLN A 113 7.46 7.35 -15.35
CA GLN A 113 8.47 8.23 -15.94
C GLN A 113 8.88 9.43 -15.07
N GLN A 114 8.25 9.68 -13.91
CA GLN A 114 8.65 10.81 -13.04
C GLN A 114 9.74 10.49 -12.01
N GLY A 115 10.22 9.24 -11.94
CA GLY A 115 11.29 8.83 -11.00
C GLY A 115 12.74 8.99 -11.49
N HIS A 116 12.98 9.46 -12.72
CA HIS A 116 14.33 9.57 -13.30
C HIS A 116 14.68 11.00 -13.78
N ALA A 117 13.94 12.01 -13.34
CA ALA A 117 14.19 13.41 -13.72
C ALA A 117 14.31 14.30 -12.48
N SER A 118 15.35 14.08 -11.68
CA SER A 118 15.85 15.07 -10.73
C SER A 118 17.29 14.73 -10.33
N ALA A 119 18.20 15.52 -10.93
CA ALA A 119 19.62 15.77 -10.61
C ALA A 119 20.62 14.61 -10.72
#